data_AF-A0A9E2FV25-F1
#
_entry.id   AF-A0A9E2FV25-F1
#
_cell.length_a   1.000
_cell.length_b   1.000
_cell.length_c   1.000
_cell.angle_alpha   90.00
_cell.angle_beta   90.00
_cell.angle_gamma   90.00
#
_symmetry.space_group_name_H-M   'P 1'
#
loop_
_entity.id
_entity.type
_entity.pdbx_description
1 polymer ?
#
loop_
_entity_poly.entity_id
_entity_poly.type
_entity_poly.pdbx_seq_one_letter_code
_entity_poly.pdbx_strand_id
1 'polypeptide(L)'
;MKYVKNILSQSALLAVSIFMVATTSLAAEPWAWKATLDGAGSGQAIVMPTALYIDAERQRYYVIDSGNNRLLSYSQEGNFLLAFAAEGKLQIPYDMVRDNADVIWVVEKGRNSLTSINIKAKEILTHIIKDGSRTLVLDRIDYKDSIFYILDKETGQIALLNSDLTVKSWISCAECTSGIVDFKLVNDGIWALDLLDKKVVQFDHDGKLIKNFDVGQTLEFPVSLAIGPAGNIYVLDRHAPAIAVFDTEGSFKYTFLAKGWGRGELYFPIEILFDPWGGLCVVEEGNGRVEVFGR
;
A
#
# COMPACT_ATOMS: atom_id res chain seq x y z
N MET A 1 25.91 -44.79 82.36
CA MET A 1 25.57 -43.48 82.97
C MET A 1 25.39 -42.46 81.86
N LYS A 2 24.18 -41.84 81.77
CA LYS A 2 23.75 -40.54 81.17
C LYS A 2 24.57 -39.99 79.98
N TYR A 3 24.00 -39.63 78.83
CA TYR A 3 23.24 -38.40 78.47
C TYR A 3 22.69 -38.63 77.03
N VAL A 4 21.39 -38.55 76.69
CA VAL A 4 20.43 -37.44 76.51
C VAL A 4 20.81 -36.34 75.49
N LYS A 5 19.98 -36.26 74.43
CA LYS A 5 19.63 -35.14 73.51
C LYS A 5 20.64 -34.69 72.44
N ASN A 6 20.24 -34.79 71.16
CA ASN A 6 19.65 -33.63 70.46
C ASN A 6 19.02 -34.02 69.11
N ILE A 7 17.77 -33.59 68.94
CA ILE A 7 17.03 -33.54 67.68
C ILE A 7 17.44 -32.24 66.99
N LEU A 8 17.91 -32.32 65.75
CA LEU A 8 18.00 -31.17 64.85
C LEU A 8 17.32 -31.56 63.54
N SER A 9 16.13 -31.01 63.33
CA SER A 9 15.45 -30.97 62.04
C SER A 9 16.22 -30.04 61.10
N GLN A 10 16.77 -30.56 60.01
CA GLN A 10 17.20 -29.73 58.90
C GLN A 10 16.07 -29.67 57.87
N SER A 11 15.37 -28.53 57.87
CA SER A 11 14.48 -28.12 56.79
C SER A 11 15.36 -27.76 55.58
N ALA A 12 15.38 -28.61 54.55
CA ALA A 12 16.00 -28.27 53.28
C ALA A 12 15.09 -27.26 52.55
N LEU A 13 15.45 -25.97 52.54
CA LEU A 13 14.88 -25.00 51.62
C LEU A 13 15.43 -25.30 50.21
N LEU A 14 14.57 -25.85 49.35
CA LEU A 14 14.83 -25.95 47.91
C LEU A 14 14.72 -24.54 47.31
N ALA A 15 15.85 -23.88 47.05
CA ALA A 15 15.88 -22.66 46.27
C ALA A 15 15.66 -23.02 44.79
N VAL A 16 14.41 -22.96 44.33
CA VAL A 16 14.09 -23.06 42.89
C VAL A 16 14.62 -21.80 42.23
N SER A 17 15.77 -21.92 41.57
CA SER A 17 16.34 -20.87 40.74
C SER A 17 15.50 -20.78 39.46
N ILE A 18 14.54 -19.85 39.44
CA ILE A 18 13.82 -19.51 38.21
C ILE A 18 14.83 -18.77 37.32
N PHE A 19 15.40 -19.46 36.33
CA PHE A 19 16.06 -18.80 35.22
C PHE A 19 14.97 -18.08 34.42
N MET A 20 14.83 -16.77 34.63
CA MET A 20 14.19 -15.92 33.63
C MET A 20 15.08 -15.98 32.39
N VAL A 21 14.66 -16.75 31.39
CA VAL A 21 15.16 -16.55 30.04
C VAL A 21 14.64 -15.18 29.63
N ALA A 22 15.50 -14.17 29.71
CA ALA A 22 15.25 -12.90 29.08
C ALA A 22 15.12 -13.19 27.58
N THR A 23 13.89 -13.28 27.09
CA THR A 23 13.63 -13.20 25.66
C THR A 23 14.05 -11.80 25.25
N THR A 24 15.28 -11.66 24.76
CA THR A 24 15.67 -10.46 24.04
C THR A 24 14.69 -10.35 22.89
N SER A 25 13.76 -9.38 22.94
CA SER A 25 13.04 -9.00 21.75
C SER A 25 14.10 -8.54 20.77
N LEU A 26 14.37 -9.34 19.75
CA LEU A 26 15.12 -8.85 18.60
C LEU A 26 14.34 -7.62 18.13
N ALA A 27 14.94 -6.44 18.29
CA ALA A 27 14.41 -5.25 17.65
C ALA A 27 14.24 -5.61 16.17
N ALA A 28 13.07 -5.32 15.60
CA ALA A 28 12.85 -5.59 14.18
C ALA A 28 13.99 -4.94 13.40
N GLU A 29 14.71 -5.74 12.60
CA GLU A 29 15.84 -5.25 11.80
C GLU A 29 15.40 -4.02 10.99
N PRO A 30 16.27 -3.00 10.85
CA PRO A 30 15.92 -1.79 10.11
C PRO A 30 15.61 -2.15 8.64
N TRP A 31 14.73 -1.37 8.02
CA TRP A 31 14.48 -1.49 6.58
C TRP A 31 15.76 -1.20 5.81
N ALA A 32 16.23 -2.16 5.03
CA ALA A 32 17.39 -2.03 4.17
C ALA A 32 16.96 -1.91 2.71
N TRP A 33 17.65 -1.06 1.95
CA TRP A 33 17.46 -0.96 0.50
C TRP A 33 17.75 -2.31 -0.18
N LYS A 34 16.86 -2.76 -1.07
CA LYS A 34 16.99 -3.99 -1.84
C LYS A 34 17.16 -3.75 -3.34
N ALA A 35 16.29 -2.91 -3.91
CA ALA A 35 16.27 -2.66 -5.36
C ALA A 35 15.65 -1.31 -5.67
N THR A 36 15.94 -0.81 -6.88
CA THR A 36 15.31 0.39 -7.44
C THR A 36 14.77 0.04 -8.83
N LEU A 37 13.52 0.44 -9.12
CA LEU A 37 12.91 0.35 -10.44
C LEU A 37 12.88 1.77 -11.05
N ASP A 38 13.80 2.10 -11.94
CA ASP A 38 14.06 3.49 -12.39
C ASP A 38 14.21 3.68 -13.90
N GLY A 39 13.94 2.66 -14.72
CA GLY A 39 14.10 2.82 -16.17
C GLY A 39 13.43 1.79 -17.06
N ALA A 40 13.22 2.17 -18.32
CA ALA A 40 12.51 1.39 -19.34
C ALA A 40 13.45 0.63 -20.30
N GLY A 41 14.63 0.22 -19.82
CA GLY A 41 15.72 -0.24 -20.69
C GLY A 41 16.28 0.91 -21.55
N SER A 42 17.41 0.67 -22.23
CA SER A 42 18.10 1.63 -23.11
C SER A 42 18.39 3.03 -22.51
N GLY A 43 18.39 3.16 -21.18
CA GLY A 43 18.66 4.41 -20.47
C GLY A 43 17.50 5.40 -20.42
N GLN A 44 16.28 5.01 -20.84
CA GLN A 44 15.11 5.88 -20.69
C GLN A 44 14.62 5.89 -19.23
N ALA A 45 14.62 7.07 -18.62
CA ALA A 45 14.09 7.28 -17.27
C ALA A 45 12.57 7.15 -17.22
N ILE A 46 12.07 6.80 -16.04
CA ILE A 46 10.64 6.93 -15.69
C ILE A 46 10.36 8.40 -15.37
N VAL A 47 9.19 8.90 -15.77
CA VAL A 47 8.76 10.28 -15.52
C VAL A 47 7.43 10.26 -14.77
N MET A 48 7.45 10.80 -13.54
CA MET A 48 6.27 10.86 -12.67
C MET A 48 5.58 9.49 -12.50
N PRO A 49 6.26 8.48 -11.93
CA PRO A 49 5.55 7.25 -11.61
C PRO A 49 4.50 7.49 -10.52
N THR A 50 3.32 6.90 -10.71
CA THR A 50 2.16 7.17 -9.84
C THR A 50 1.64 5.96 -9.10
N ALA A 51 1.86 4.76 -9.64
CA ALA A 51 1.44 3.52 -8.99
C ALA A 51 2.33 2.32 -9.36
N LEU A 52 2.30 1.32 -8.50
CA LEU A 52 2.91 0.01 -8.65
C LEU A 52 1.85 -1.08 -8.47
N TYR A 53 1.66 -1.91 -9.50
CA TYR A 53 0.88 -3.13 -9.41
C TYR A 53 1.80 -4.36 -9.33
N ILE A 54 1.47 -5.30 -8.45
CA ILE A 54 2.28 -6.51 -8.21
C ILE A 54 1.50 -7.74 -8.68
N ASP A 55 1.99 -8.37 -9.73
CA ASP A 55 1.47 -9.64 -10.25
C ASP A 55 2.23 -10.79 -9.57
N ALA A 56 1.73 -11.21 -8.40
CA ALA A 56 2.36 -12.24 -7.57
C ALA A 56 2.50 -13.58 -8.31
N GLU A 57 1.50 -13.94 -9.13
CA GLU A 57 1.48 -15.18 -9.90
C GLU A 57 2.59 -15.21 -10.96
N ARG A 58 2.83 -14.07 -11.62
CA ARG A 58 3.86 -13.95 -12.67
C ARG A 58 5.21 -13.49 -12.14
N GLN A 59 5.33 -13.23 -10.84
CA GLN A 59 6.51 -12.68 -10.20
C GLN A 59 6.99 -11.37 -10.86
N ARG A 60 6.06 -10.43 -11.04
CA ARG A 60 6.31 -9.18 -11.76
C ARG A 60 5.81 -7.95 -11.03
N TYR A 61 6.57 -6.88 -11.18
CA TYR A 61 6.13 -5.52 -10.92
C TYR A 61 5.64 -4.87 -12.21
N TYR A 62 4.61 -4.04 -12.09
CA TYR A 62 4.15 -3.13 -13.14
C TYR A 62 4.13 -1.71 -12.59
N VAL A 63 4.92 -0.82 -13.17
CA VAL A 63 5.00 0.60 -12.79
C VAL A 63 4.25 1.44 -13.81
N ILE A 64 3.37 2.32 -13.35
CA ILE A 64 2.79 3.37 -14.18
C ILE A 64 3.85 4.45 -14.41
N ASP A 65 4.20 4.74 -15.65
CA ASP A 65 5.08 5.85 -16.05
C ASP A 65 4.21 6.94 -16.69
N SER A 66 3.53 7.72 -15.84
CA SER A 66 2.47 8.64 -16.25
C SER A 66 2.95 9.74 -17.19
N GLY A 67 4.13 10.29 -16.92
CA GLY A 67 4.73 11.35 -17.74
C GLY A 67 5.07 10.89 -19.16
N ASN A 68 5.28 9.59 -19.36
CA ASN A 68 5.52 8.99 -20.67
C ASN A 68 4.32 8.20 -21.22
N ASN A 69 3.14 8.27 -20.57
CA ASN A 69 1.91 7.58 -20.99
C ASN A 69 2.11 6.08 -21.27
N ARG A 70 2.82 5.37 -20.38
CA ARG A 70 3.14 3.94 -20.57
C ARG A 70 3.16 3.17 -19.25
N LEU A 71 3.11 1.86 -19.37
CA LEU A 71 3.31 0.89 -18.30
C LEU A 71 4.69 0.25 -18.47
N LEU A 72 5.41 0.05 -17.39
CA LEU A 72 6.70 -0.65 -17.37
C LEU A 72 6.54 -1.93 -16.57
N SER A 73 7.18 -3.01 -16.97
CA SER A 73 7.22 -4.25 -16.20
C SER A 73 8.63 -4.63 -15.82
N TYR A 74 8.78 -5.15 -14.61
CA TYR A 74 10.04 -5.60 -14.04
C TYR A 74 9.87 -7.00 -13.46
N SER A 75 10.96 -7.77 -13.45
CA SER A 75 11.06 -9.03 -12.68
C SER A 75 10.99 -8.76 -11.18
N GLN A 76 10.74 -9.80 -10.38
CA GLN A 76 10.83 -9.75 -8.92
C GLN A 76 12.19 -9.23 -8.41
N GLU A 77 13.29 -9.48 -9.13
CA GLU A 77 14.62 -8.98 -8.79
C GLU A 77 14.84 -7.50 -9.18
N GLY A 78 13.84 -6.85 -9.79
CA GLY A 78 13.87 -5.46 -10.21
C GLY A 78 14.48 -5.20 -11.58
N ASN A 79 14.79 -6.26 -12.35
CA ASN A 79 15.27 -6.08 -13.73
C ASN A 79 14.12 -5.68 -14.65
N PHE A 80 14.33 -4.65 -15.47
CA PHE A 80 13.38 -4.23 -16.51
C PHE A 80 13.11 -5.36 -17.53
N LEU A 81 11.85 -5.52 -17.93
CA LEU A 81 11.41 -6.53 -18.89
C LEU A 81 10.81 -5.90 -20.15
N LEU A 82 9.81 -5.03 -20.00
CA LEU A 82 9.02 -4.51 -21.12
C LEU A 82 8.40 -3.15 -20.78
N ALA A 83 8.35 -2.27 -21.78
CA ALA A 83 7.53 -1.07 -21.78
C ALA A 83 6.33 -1.26 -22.71
N PHE A 84 5.15 -0.81 -22.27
CA PHE A 84 3.88 -1.00 -22.96
C PHE A 84 3.07 0.31 -22.94
N ALA A 85 2.82 0.89 -24.13
CA ALA A 85 2.14 2.18 -24.26
C ALA A 85 0.71 2.07 -24.83
N ALA A 86 0.14 0.86 -24.90
CA ALA A 86 -1.21 0.61 -25.45
C ALA A 86 -1.47 1.31 -26.80
N GLU A 87 -0.54 1.16 -27.76
CA GLU A 87 -0.62 1.82 -29.08
C GLU A 87 -0.69 3.36 -29.01
N GLY A 88 -0.18 3.97 -27.94
CA GLY A 88 -0.24 5.42 -27.71
C GLY A 88 -1.60 5.92 -27.23
N LYS A 89 -2.50 5.01 -26.81
CA LYS A 89 -3.87 5.37 -26.39
C LYS A 89 -3.98 5.80 -24.93
N LEU A 90 -2.97 5.53 -24.09
CA LEU A 90 -2.97 5.95 -22.68
C LEU A 90 -2.81 7.47 -22.56
N GLN A 91 -3.54 8.07 -21.62
CA GLN A 91 -3.49 9.51 -21.33
C GLN A 91 -3.39 9.76 -19.82
N ILE A 92 -2.19 10.08 -19.37
CA ILE A 92 -1.82 10.27 -17.95
C ILE A 92 -2.39 9.10 -17.13
N PRO A 93 -1.94 7.85 -17.40
CA PRO A 93 -2.32 6.71 -16.59
C PRO A 93 -1.90 6.98 -15.15
N TYR A 94 -2.67 6.52 -14.17
CA TYR A 94 -2.47 6.91 -12.78
C TYR A 94 -2.41 5.72 -11.83
N ASP A 95 -3.30 4.76 -12.00
CA ASP A 95 -3.34 3.54 -11.19
C ASP A 95 -3.82 2.37 -12.06
N MET A 96 -3.52 1.12 -11.68
CA MET A 96 -3.91 -0.06 -12.44
C MET A 96 -4.17 -1.30 -11.60
N VAL A 97 -5.03 -2.16 -12.13
CA VAL A 97 -5.25 -3.53 -11.66
C VAL A 97 -5.29 -4.50 -12.82
N ARG A 98 -5.27 -5.79 -12.50
CA ARG A 98 -5.58 -6.85 -13.44
C ARG A 98 -6.72 -7.70 -12.90
N ASP A 99 -7.67 -8.01 -13.77
CA ASP A 99 -8.82 -8.82 -13.40
C ASP A 99 -8.57 -10.33 -13.59
N ASN A 100 -9.54 -11.15 -13.21
CA ASN A 100 -9.49 -12.60 -13.34
C ASN A 100 -9.47 -13.09 -14.80
N ALA A 101 -9.80 -12.22 -15.77
CA ALA A 101 -9.74 -12.52 -17.19
C ALA A 101 -8.39 -12.13 -17.83
N ASP A 102 -7.41 -11.71 -17.02
CA ASP A 102 -6.09 -11.24 -17.45
C ASP A 102 -6.16 -9.93 -18.27
N VAL A 103 -7.22 -9.14 -18.06
CA VAL A 103 -7.37 -7.80 -18.64
C VAL A 103 -6.74 -6.79 -17.68
N ILE A 104 -5.92 -5.89 -18.23
CA ILE A 104 -5.33 -4.79 -17.48
C ILE A 104 -6.31 -3.61 -17.51
N TRP A 105 -6.63 -3.08 -16.34
CA TRP A 105 -7.50 -1.93 -16.18
C TRP A 105 -6.70 -0.76 -15.63
N VAL A 106 -6.76 0.39 -16.30
CA VAL A 106 -5.94 1.56 -16.00
C VAL A 106 -6.82 2.76 -15.75
N VAL A 107 -6.72 3.36 -14.57
CA VAL A 107 -7.30 4.67 -14.29
C VAL A 107 -6.47 5.74 -15.00
N GLU A 108 -7.14 6.64 -15.72
CA GLU A 108 -6.50 7.71 -16.49
C GLU A 108 -6.99 9.08 -16.07
N LYS A 109 -6.07 9.93 -15.60
CA LYS A 109 -6.38 11.30 -15.18
C LYS A 109 -6.49 12.28 -16.34
N GLY A 110 -5.84 12.01 -17.47
CA GLY A 110 -5.80 12.95 -18.60
C GLY A 110 -7.18 13.19 -19.22
N ARG A 111 -8.07 12.19 -19.12
CA ARG A 111 -9.41 12.20 -19.71
C ARG A 111 -10.51 11.65 -18.78
N ASN A 112 -10.17 11.41 -17.51
CA ASN A 112 -11.07 10.88 -16.48
C ASN A 112 -11.81 9.60 -16.95
N SER A 113 -11.05 8.54 -17.20
CA SER A 113 -11.57 7.28 -17.72
C SER A 113 -10.92 6.07 -17.08
N LEU A 114 -11.56 4.93 -17.26
CA LEU A 114 -11.00 3.62 -16.99
C LEU A 114 -10.75 2.94 -18.34
N THR A 115 -9.50 2.62 -18.67
CA THR A 115 -9.16 1.91 -19.92
C THR A 115 -8.88 0.44 -19.66
N SER A 116 -9.60 -0.43 -20.36
CA SER A 116 -9.36 -1.88 -20.37
C SER A 116 -8.46 -2.27 -21.52
N ILE A 117 -7.47 -3.11 -21.24
CA ILE A 117 -6.45 -3.55 -22.18
C ILE A 117 -6.43 -5.07 -22.16
N ASN A 118 -7.03 -5.68 -23.18
CA ASN A 118 -7.03 -7.11 -23.38
C ASN A 118 -5.96 -7.47 -24.42
N ILE A 119 -4.80 -7.94 -23.95
CA ILE A 119 -3.67 -8.28 -24.80
C ILE A 119 -4.00 -9.45 -25.75
N LYS A 120 -4.74 -10.46 -25.26
CA LYS A 120 -5.08 -11.67 -26.03
C LYS A 120 -6.06 -11.33 -27.16
N ALA A 121 -7.05 -10.49 -26.87
CA ALA A 121 -8.02 -10.02 -27.85
C ALA A 121 -7.49 -8.86 -28.73
N LYS A 122 -6.31 -8.28 -28.40
CA LYS A 122 -5.77 -7.07 -29.01
C LYS A 122 -6.77 -5.90 -28.97
N GLU A 123 -7.46 -5.78 -27.85
CA GLU A 123 -8.52 -4.81 -27.65
C GLU A 123 -8.12 -3.81 -26.57
N ILE A 124 -8.36 -2.53 -26.86
CA ILE A 124 -8.18 -1.42 -25.93
C ILE A 124 -9.45 -0.59 -25.97
N LEU A 125 -10.21 -0.60 -24.88
CA LEU A 125 -11.46 0.16 -24.76
C LEU A 125 -11.33 1.18 -23.63
N THR A 126 -11.93 2.34 -23.85
CA THR A 126 -11.99 3.41 -22.85
C THR A 126 -13.40 3.54 -22.35
N HIS A 127 -13.56 3.53 -21.02
CA HIS A 127 -14.84 3.55 -20.33
C HIS A 127 -14.95 4.82 -19.50
N ILE A 128 -16.11 5.50 -19.60
CA ILE A 128 -16.47 6.60 -18.70
C ILE A 128 -17.38 6.02 -17.64
N ILE A 129 -16.94 6.09 -16.39
CA ILE A 129 -17.68 5.52 -15.28
C ILE A 129 -18.73 6.53 -14.80
N LYS A 130 -19.98 6.07 -14.69
CA LYS A 130 -21.11 6.90 -14.28
C LYS A 130 -21.96 6.21 -13.23
N ASP A 131 -22.55 7.02 -12.37
CA ASP A 131 -23.66 6.65 -11.50
C ASP A 131 -24.86 7.54 -11.84
N GLY A 132 -25.84 6.97 -12.52
CA GLY A 132 -26.92 7.72 -13.15
C GLY A 132 -26.39 8.75 -14.17
N SER A 133 -26.65 10.03 -13.92
CA SER A 133 -26.17 11.14 -14.76
C SER A 133 -24.79 11.66 -14.38
N ARG A 134 -24.26 11.28 -13.21
CA ARG A 134 -22.99 11.78 -12.68
C ARG A 134 -21.83 10.95 -13.21
N THR A 135 -20.79 11.61 -13.69
CA THR A 135 -19.50 10.97 -14.02
C THR A 135 -18.63 10.95 -12.77
N LEU A 136 -18.06 9.80 -12.42
CA LEU A 136 -17.13 9.66 -11.30
C LEU A 136 -15.77 10.29 -11.66
N VAL A 137 -15.05 10.84 -10.68
CA VAL A 137 -13.69 11.33 -10.85
C VAL A 137 -12.70 10.29 -10.32
N LEU A 138 -12.16 9.47 -11.20
CA LEU A 138 -11.41 8.27 -10.79
C LEU A 138 -10.01 8.63 -10.25
N ASP A 139 -9.58 7.96 -9.18
CA ASP A 139 -8.24 8.11 -8.60
C ASP A 139 -7.55 6.76 -8.33
N ARG A 140 -7.85 6.10 -7.21
CA ARG A 140 -7.32 4.77 -6.88
C ARG A 140 -8.25 3.65 -7.33
N ILE A 141 -7.66 2.52 -7.70
CA ILE A 141 -8.41 1.31 -8.07
C ILE A 141 -7.82 0.08 -7.40
N ASP A 142 -8.71 -0.82 -6.96
CA ASP A 142 -8.36 -2.17 -6.56
C ASP A 142 -9.39 -3.16 -7.12
N TYR A 143 -9.07 -4.44 -7.18
CA TYR A 143 -9.95 -5.47 -7.74
C TYR A 143 -9.90 -6.74 -6.92
N LYS A 144 -11.09 -7.23 -6.55
CA LYS A 144 -11.23 -8.49 -5.81
C LYS A 144 -12.57 -9.12 -6.13
N ASP A 145 -12.56 -10.44 -6.35
CA ASP A 145 -13.78 -11.25 -6.49
C ASP A 145 -14.80 -10.69 -7.50
N SER A 146 -14.31 -10.24 -8.66
CA SER A 146 -15.12 -9.64 -9.74
C SER A 146 -15.78 -8.29 -9.43
N ILE A 147 -15.33 -7.63 -8.36
CA ILE A 147 -15.71 -6.27 -8.00
C ILE A 147 -14.50 -5.35 -8.16
N PHE A 148 -14.69 -4.23 -8.87
CA PHE A 148 -13.74 -3.12 -8.84
C PHE A 148 -14.08 -2.19 -7.70
N TYR A 149 -13.07 -1.78 -6.95
CA TYR A 149 -13.16 -0.74 -5.93
C TYR A 149 -12.50 0.48 -6.54
N ILE A 150 -13.23 1.58 -6.70
CA ILE A 150 -12.71 2.80 -7.31
C ILE A 150 -12.94 3.98 -6.38
N LEU A 151 -11.87 4.66 -6.00
CA LEU A 151 -11.95 5.90 -5.26
C LEU A 151 -12.41 7.03 -6.20
N ASP A 152 -13.56 7.62 -5.86
CA ASP A 152 -14.06 8.83 -6.50
C ASP A 152 -13.49 10.05 -5.78
N LYS A 153 -12.49 10.69 -6.39
CA LYS A 153 -11.75 11.81 -5.81
C LYS A 153 -12.61 13.01 -5.46
N GLU A 154 -13.70 13.22 -6.20
CA GLU A 154 -14.59 14.35 -5.96
C GLU A 154 -15.31 14.22 -4.62
N THR A 155 -15.70 13.00 -4.26
CA THR A 155 -16.49 12.73 -3.05
C THR A 155 -15.68 12.10 -1.92
N GLY A 156 -14.51 11.54 -2.23
CA GLY A 156 -13.70 10.75 -1.31
C GLY A 156 -14.36 9.42 -0.90
N GLN A 157 -15.32 8.93 -1.69
CA GLN A 157 -16.01 7.66 -1.47
C GLN A 157 -15.45 6.58 -2.39
N ILE A 158 -15.57 5.32 -1.97
CA ILE A 158 -15.13 4.17 -2.78
C ILE A 158 -16.37 3.54 -3.43
N ALA A 159 -16.45 3.60 -4.75
CA ALA A 159 -17.48 2.93 -5.53
C ALA A 159 -17.11 1.44 -5.71
N LEU A 160 -18.06 0.54 -5.47
CA LEU A 160 -17.95 -0.86 -5.82
C LEU A 160 -18.67 -1.08 -7.13
N LEU A 161 -17.96 -1.51 -8.16
CA LEU A 161 -18.51 -1.74 -9.50
C LEU A 161 -18.54 -3.22 -9.82
N ASN A 162 -19.61 -3.66 -10.48
CA ASN A 162 -19.68 -4.97 -11.09
C ASN A 162 -18.74 -5.08 -12.30
N SER A 163 -18.55 -6.28 -12.83
CA SER A 163 -17.72 -6.52 -14.02
C SER A 163 -18.21 -5.81 -15.29
N ASP A 164 -19.47 -5.38 -15.33
CA ASP A 164 -20.05 -4.56 -16.42
C ASP A 164 -19.88 -3.05 -16.18
N LEU A 165 -19.10 -2.66 -15.16
CA LEU A 165 -18.80 -1.30 -14.74
C LEU A 165 -19.99 -0.51 -14.19
N THR A 166 -21.11 -1.17 -13.88
CA THR A 166 -22.21 -0.56 -13.15
C THR A 166 -21.88 -0.43 -11.67
N VAL A 167 -22.23 0.71 -11.07
CA VAL A 167 -22.04 0.93 -9.63
C VAL A 167 -23.04 0.07 -8.86
N LYS A 168 -22.50 -0.83 -8.03
CA LYS A 168 -23.25 -1.74 -7.15
C LYS A 168 -23.59 -1.07 -5.82
N SER A 169 -22.61 -0.43 -5.20
CA SER A 169 -22.72 0.20 -3.88
C SER A 169 -21.57 1.17 -3.65
N TRP A 170 -21.64 1.89 -2.53
CA TRP A 170 -20.65 2.88 -2.12
C TRP A 170 -20.17 2.59 -0.70
N ILE A 171 -18.88 2.81 -0.45
CA ILE A 171 -18.31 2.90 0.89
C ILE A 171 -18.05 4.37 1.17
N SER A 172 -18.68 4.87 2.24
CA SER A 172 -18.58 6.26 2.65
C SER A 172 -18.07 6.32 4.10
N CYS A 173 -17.11 7.21 4.33
CA CYS A 173 -16.65 7.51 5.68
C CYS A 173 -17.37 8.75 6.21
N ALA A 174 -18.37 8.57 7.07
CA ALA A 174 -19.11 9.70 7.65
C ALA A 174 -18.23 10.60 8.56
N GLU A 175 -17.12 10.07 9.06
CA GLU A 175 -16.18 10.74 9.97
C GLU A 175 -14.94 11.32 9.25
N CYS A 176 -14.88 11.18 7.93
CA CYS A 176 -13.84 11.70 7.04
C CYS A 176 -14.43 12.88 6.28
N THR A 177 -14.37 14.06 6.87
CA THR A 177 -15.01 15.27 6.33
C THR A 177 -14.35 15.75 5.03
N SER A 178 -13.13 15.29 4.79
CA SER A 178 -12.30 15.69 3.66
C SER A 178 -12.16 14.62 2.58
N GLY A 179 -12.70 13.43 2.85
CA GLY A 179 -12.71 12.32 1.92
C GLY A 179 -11.44 11.48 1.95
N ILE A 180 -11.60 10.23 1.49
CA ILE A 180 -10.48 9.28 1.39
C ILE A 180 -9.57 9.69 0.22
N VAL A 181 -8.25 9.53 0.41
CA VAL A 181 -7.22 9.76 -0.63
C VAL A 181 -6.50 8.49 -1.09
N ASP A 182 -6.52 7.44 -0.28
CA ASP A 182 -5.97 6.13 -0.62
C ASP A 182 -6.71 5.04 0.15
N PHE A 183 -6.77 3.84 -0.42
CA PHE A 183 -7.26 2.66 0.27
C PHE A 183 -6.48 1.41 -0.16
N LYS A 184 -6.58 0.36 0.66
CA LYS A 184 -5.98 -0.96 0.41
C LYS A 184 -6.98 -2.06 0.76
N LEU A 185 -7.21 -2.98 -0.17
CA LEU A 185 -7.91 -4.22 0.11
C LEU A 185 -6.94 -5.22 0.73
N VAL A 186 -7.24 -5.68 1.94
CA VAL A 186 -6.43 -6.67 2.65
C VAL A 186 -7.34 -7.75 3.23
N ASN A 187 -6.76 -8.79 3.82
CA ASN A 187 -7.55 -9.95 4.27
C ASN A 187 -8.62 -9.59 5.31
N ASP A 188 -8.32 -8.66 6.22
CA ASP A 188 -9.20 -8.27 7.31
C ASP A 188 -10.15 -7.10 6.98
N GLY A 189 -10.20 -6.66 5.72
CA GLY A 189 -11.13 -5.65 5.26
C GLY A 189 -10.47 -4.60 4.38
N ILE A 190 -10.94 -3.37 4.50
CA ILE A 190 -10.56 -2.24 3.66
C ILE A 190 -9.98 -1.17 4.58
N TRP A 191 -8.73 -0.83 4.36
CA TRP A 191 -8.07 0.25 5.09
C TRP A 191 -7.97 1.48 4.20
N ALA A 192 -8.34 2.64 4.73
CA ALA A 192 -8.42 3.89 4.01
C ALA A 192 -7.74 5.03 4.79
N LEU A 193 -7.26 6.03 4.07
CA LEU A 193 -6.61 7.22 4.62
C LEU A 193 -7.38 8.47 4.20
N ASP A 194 -7.74 9.30 5.18
CA ASP A 194 -8.15 10.69 4.97
C ASP A 194 -6.93 11.60 5.14
N LEU A 195 -6.69 12.49 4.16
CA LEU A 195 -5.52 13.36 4.12
C LEU A 195 -5.60 14.58 5.04
N LEU A 196 -6.76 15.24 5.10
CA LEU A 196 -6.89 16.53 5.81
C LEU A 196 -7.29 16.31 7.27
N ASP A 197 -8.19 15.37 7.53
CA ASP A 197 -8.50 14.95 8.90
C ASP A 197 -7.38 14.07 9.47
N LYS A 198 -6.48 13.57 8.61
CA LYS A 198 -5.32 12.73 8.97
C LYS A 198 -5.77 11.56 9.82
N LYS A 199 -6.70 10.78 9.29
CA LYS A 199 -7.26 9.58 9.92
C LYS A 199 -7.00 8.36 9.09
N VAL A 200 -6.68 7.27 9.77
CA VAL A 200 -6.74 5.93 9.18
C VAL A 200 -8.06 5.30 9.61
N VAL A 201 -8.74 4.67 8.65
CA VAL A 201 -10.07 4.09 8.83
C VAL A 201 -10.07 2.67 8.31
N GLN A 202 -10.66 1.75 9.06
CA GLN A 202 -10.86 0.37 8.65
C GLN A 202 -12.36 0.09 8.48
N PHE A 203 -12.72 -0.49 7.35
CA PHE A 203 -14.03 -1.05 7.07
C PHE A 203 -13.95 -2.57 6.96
N ASP A 204 -15.06 -3.27 7.22
CA ASP A 204 -15.20 -4.65 6.78
C ASP A 204 -15.37 -4.72 5.25
N HIS A 205 -15.45 -5.95 4.71
CA HIS A 205 -15.61 -6.17 3.27
C HIS A 205 -16.96 -5.67 2.72
N ASP A 206 -17.94 -5.44 3.59
CA ASP A 206 -19.25 -4.88 3.25
C ASP A 206 -19.27 -3.34 3.34
N GLY A 207 -18.15 -2.71 3.71
CA GLY A 207 -18.01 -1.26 3.82
C GLY A 207 -18.51 -0.66 5.13
N LYS A 208 -18.79 -1.49 6.14
CA LYS A 208 -19.16 -1.00 7.47
C LYS A 208 -17.91 -0.63 8.25
N LEU A 209 -17.93 0.54 8.88
CA LEU A 209 -16.85 1.03 9.74
C LEU A 209 -16.57 0.03 10.89
N ILE A 210 -15.32 -0.41 10.99
CA ILE A 210 -14.81 -1.22 12.11
C ILE A 210 -14.17 -0.30 13.15
N LYS A 211 -13.20 0.52 12.74
CA LYS A 211 -12.47 1.44 13.61
C LYS A 211 -11.80 2.57 12.83
N ASN A 212 -11.41 3.62 13.55
CA ASN A 212 -10.55 4.67 13.02
C ASN A 212 -9.67 5.25 14.15
N PHE A 213 -8.61 5.95 13.75
CA PHE A 213 -7.72 6.65 14.67
C PHE A 213 -7.02 7.82 13.98
N ASP A 214 -6.69 8.85 14.76
CA ASP A 214 -5.96 10.03 14.29
C ASP A 214 -4.46 9.75 14.18
N VAL A 215 -3.89 10.11 13.03
CA VAL A 215 -2.44 10.07 12.76
C VAL A 215 -1.84 11.46 12.60
N GLY A 216 -2.64 12.51 12.79
CA GLY A 216 -2.27 13.89 12.48
C GLY A 216 -1.20 14.54 13.36
N GLN A 217 -0.94 14.02 14.57
CA GLN A 217 0.15 14.52 15.41
C GLN A 217 1.54 14.15 14.88
N THR A 218 1.62 13.11 14.05
CA THR A 218 2.89 12.58 13.51
C THR A 218 3.12 13.00 12.06
N LEU A 219 2.05 13.32 11.33
CA LEU A 219 2.05 13.46 9.87
C LEU A 219 1.79 14.91 9.43
N GLU A 220 2.49 15.36 8.40
CA GLU A 220 2.29 16.65 7.74
C GLU A 220 1.32 16.51 6.55
N PHE A 221 1.61 15.58 5.63
CA PHE A 221 0.84 15.40 4.39
C PHE A 221 0.78 13.91 4.00
N PRO A 222 -0.10 13.12 4.64
CA PRO A 222 -0.19 11.69 4.39
C PRO A 222 -0.89 11.42 3.06
N VAL A 223 -0.29 10.59 2.21
CA VAL A 223 -0.77 10.36 0.82
C VAL A 223 -1.09 8.92 0.49
N SER A 224 -0.58 7.96 1.26
CA SER A 224 -0.83 6.54 1.03
C SER A 224 -0.59 5.74 2.31
N LEU A 225 -1.19 4.55 2.39
CA LEU A 225 -1.00 3.64 3.51
C LEU A 225 -0.74 2.19 3.04
N ALA A 226 -0.08 1.40 3.87
CA ALA A 226 0.06 -0.03 3.68
C ALA A 226 -0.08 -0.78 5.01
N ILE A 227 -0.70 -1.95 4.98
CA ILE A 227 -0.81 -2.84 6.13
C ILE A 227 0.29 -3.89 6.03
N GLY A 228 1.20 -3.90 6.98
CA GLY A 228 2.30 -4.85 7.02
C GLY A 228 1.85 -6.25 7.45
N PRO A 229 2.67 -7.29 7.21
CA PRO A 229 2.33 -8.67 7.55
C PRO A 229 2.02 -8.93 9.04
N ALA A 230 2.54 -8.08 9.93
CA ALA A 230 2.28 -8.12 11.37
C ALA A 230 1.10 -7.23 11.81
N GLY A 231 0.32 -6.69 10.87
CA GLY A 231 -0.81 -5.78 11.13
C GLY A 231 -0.42 -4.34 11.46
N ASN A 232 0.88 -4.00 11.49
CA ASN A 232 1.31 -2.61 11.66
C ASN A 232 0.88 -1.78 10.44
N ILE A 233 0.49 -0.54 10.67
CA ILE A 233 0.06 0.40 9.64
C ILE A 233 1.23 1.31 9.30
N TYR A 234 1.56 1.37 8.02
CA TYR A 234 2.61 2.22 7.47
C TYR A 234 1.92 3.35 6.72
N VAL A 235 2.12 4.59 7.16
CA VAL A 235 1.57 5.77 6.49
C VAL A 235 2.70 6.55 5.85
N LEU A 236 2.61 6.72 4.54
CA LEU A 236 3.55 7.46 3.72
C LEU A 236 3.22 8.95 3.80
N ASP A 237 4.18 9.73 4.27
CA ASP A 237 4.07 11.19 4.33
C ASP A 237 4.87 11.82 3.20
N ARG A 238 4.23 12.67 2.39
CA ARG A 238 4.88 13.31 1.25
C ARG A 238 5.79 14.47 1.68
N HIS A 239 5.58 15.07 2.87
CA HIS A 239 6.25 16.29 3.33
C HIS A 239 7.12 16.11 4.60
N ALA A 240 6.87 15.09 5.43
CA ALA A 240 7.55 14.81 6.71
C ALA A 240 8.62 13.67 6.64
N PRO A 241 9.27 13.21 7.75
CA PRO A 241 10.26 12.12 7.69
C PRO A 241 9.55 10.78 7.39
N ALA A 242 9.92 10.15 6.28
CA ALA A 242 8.96 9.87 5.22
C ALA A 242 8.04 8.63 5.36
N ILE A 243 8.20 7.74 6.34
CA ILE A 243 7.16 6.74 6.64
C ILE A 243 6.97 6.64 8.14
N ALA A 244 5.74 6.86 8.62
CA ALA A 244 5.36 6.63 10.00
C ALA A 244 4.72 5.25 10.18
N VAL A 245 5.09 4.57 11.25
CA VAL A 245 4.57 3.24 11.58
C VAL A 245 3.73 3.30 12.84
N PHE A 246 2.53 2.75 12.77
CA PHE A 246 1.57 2.62 13.86
C PHE A 246 1.30 1.14 14.14
N ASP A 247 0.93 0.80 15.37
CA ASP A 247 0.39 -0.53 15.68
C ASP A 247 -1.07 -0.65 15.27
N THR A 248 -1.66 -1.84 15.48
CA THR A 248 -3.05 -2.13 15.09
C THR A 248 -4.08 -1.25 15.80
N GLU A 249 -3.72 -0.63 16.93
CA GLU A 249 -4.60 0.26 17.70
C GLU A 249 -4.37 1.74 17.36
N GLY A 250 -3.48 2.03 16.40
CA GLY A 250 -3.18 3.39 15.97
C GLY A 250 -2.13 4.11 16.83
N SER A 251 -1.43 3.40 17.71
CA SER A 251 -0.35 4.02 18.49
C SER A 251 0.91 4.16 17.64
N PHE A 252 1.48 5.36 17.62
CA PHE A 252 2.73 5.64 16.93
C PHE A 252 3.88 4.81 17.49
N LYS A 253 4.69 4.20 16.60
CA LYS A 253 5.84 3.38 16.97
C LYS A 253 7.15 4.09 16.65
N TYR A 254 7.35 4.47 15.40
CA TYR A 254 8.56 5.11 14.90
C TYR A 254 8.34 5.66 13.49
N THR A 255 9.24 6.53 13.04
CA THR A 255 9.39 6.91 11.63
C THR A 255 10.70 6.36 11.07
N PHE A 256 10.78 6.18 9.76
CA PHE A 256 12.01 5.84 9.06
C PHE A 256 12.02 6.40 7.64
N LEU A 257 13.20 6.36 7.00
CA LEU A 257 13.54 7.11 5.79
C LEU A 257 13.56 8.63 6.03
N ALA A 258 14.15 9.35 5.08
CA ALA A 258 14.29 10.80 5.13
C ALA A 258 14.00 11.40 3.76
N LYS A 259 13.74 12.71 3.72
CA LYS A 259 13.60 13.44 2.47
C LYS A 259 14.95 13.56 1.76
N GLY A 260 14.99 13.29 0.46
CA GLY A 260 16.20 13.45 -0.34
C GLY A 260 16.14 12.71 -1.68
N TRP A 261 17.28 12.64 -2.35
CA TRP A 261 17.40 12.10 -3.71
C TRP A 261 18.27 10.85 -3.79
N GLY A 262 18.96 10.50 -2.69
CA GLY A 262 19.82 9.33 -2.61
C GLY A 262 19.03 8.03 -2.38
N ARG A 263 19.73 6.89 -2.46
CA ARG A 263 19.16 5.59 -2.07
C ARG A 263 18.74 5.63 -0.60
N GLY A 264 17.51 5.20 -0.32
CA GLY A 264 16.94 5.24 1.03
C GLY A 264 16.48 6.63 1.48
N GLU A 265 16.48 7.61 0.58
CA GLU A 265 15.82 8.91 0.75
C GLU A 265 14.65 9.03 -0.22
N LEU A 266 13.59 9.76 0.16
CA LEU A 266 12.38 9.91 -0.63
C LEU A 266 12.16 11.35 -1.11
N TYR A 267 11.73 11.54 -2.36
CA TYR A 267 11.33 12.84 -2.89
C TYR A 267 9.98 12.77 -3.60
N PHE A 268 8.98 13.47 -3.04
CA PHE A 268 7.59 13.42 -3.47
C PHE A 268 7.07 11.98 -3.65
N PRO A 269 7.13 11.13 -2.60
CA PRO A 269 6.57 9.79 -2.69
C PRO A 269 5.04 9.88 -2.76
N ILE A 270 4.39 8.91 -3.42
CA ILE A 270 2.95 8.95 -3.72
C ILE A 270 2.19 7.66 -3.40
N GLU A 271 2.88 6.53 -3.36
CA GLU A 271 2.27 5.24 -3.01
C GLU A 271 3.23 4.38 -2.19
N ILE A 272 2.68 3.64 -1.24
CA ILE A 272 3.36 2.61 -0.45
C ILE A 272 2.54 1.31 -0.45
N LEU A 273 3.22 0.17 -0.57
CA LEU A 273 2.61 -1.16 -0.54
C LEU A 273 3.63 -2.23 -0.19
N PHE A 274 3.15 -3.38 0.28
CA PHE A 274 3.98 -4.56 0.49
C PHE A 274 3.88 -5.50 -0.70
N ASP A 275 5.03 -5.99 -1.16
CA ASP A 275 5.10 -7.11 -2.07
C ASP A 275 4.91 -8.46 -1.31
N PRO A 276 4.48 -9.54 -2.00
CA PRO A 276 4.32 -10.85 -1.38
C PRO A 276 5.65 -11.54 -1.04
N TRP A 277 6.78 -10.92 -1.36
CA TRP A 277 8.15 -11.39 -1.10
C TRP A 277 8.78 -10.73 0.14
N GLY A 278 7.98 -9.97 0.90
CA GLY A 278 8.40 -9.31 2.13
C GLY A 278 9.11 -7.97 1.90
N GLY A 279 9.02 -7.41 0.70
CA GLY A 279 9.50 -6.07 0.40
C GLY A 279 8.45 -5.00 0.67
N LEU A 280 8.92 -3.84 1.12
CA LEU A 280 8.14 -2.60 1.20
C LEU A 280 8.51 -1.75 -0.02
N CYS A 281 7.54 -1.51 -0.89
CA CYS A 281 7.72 -0.73 -2.11
C CYS A 281 7.20 0.70 -1.90
N VAL A 282 7.96 1.68 -2.38
CA VAL A 282 7.56 3.10 -2.37
C VAL A 282 7.70 3.66 -3.77
N VAL A 283 6.61 4.20 -4.31
CA VAL A 283 6.58 4.88 -5.62
C VAL A 283 6.90 6.35 -5.42
N GLU A 284 7.88 6.85 -6.16
CA GLU A 284 8.40 8.21 -6.04
C GLU A 284 8.23 9.02 -7.33
N GLU A 285 7.25 9.94 -7.30
CA GLU A 285 6.98 10.85 -8.42
C GLU A 285 8.20 11.75 -8.68
N GLY A 286 8.80 12.27 -7.61
CA GLY A 286 9.85 13.29 -7.70
C GLY A 286 11.21 12.73 -8.12
N ASN A 287 11.57 11.53 -7.66
CA ASN A 287 12.81 10.87 -8.03
C ASN A 287 12.69 10.00 -9.30
N GLY A 288 11.47 9.81 -9.83
CA GLY A 288 11.26 9.03 -11.06
C GLY A 288 11.59 7.55 -10.89
N ARG A 289 11.24 6.96 -9.74
CA ARG A 289 11.60 5.56 -9.42
C ARG A 289 10.60 4.90 -8.48
N VAL A 290 10.76 3.59 -8.30
CA VAL A 290 10.22 2.83 -7.17
C VAL A 290 11.38 2.29 -6.35
N GLU A 291 11.39 2.53 -5.05
CA GLU A 291 12.36 1.92 -4.13
C GLU A 291 11.74 0.71 -3.43
N VAL A 292 12.50 -0.39 -3.35
CA VAL A 292 12.10 -1.60 -2.64
C VAL A 292 13.03 -1.79 -1.46
N PHE A 293 12.44 -1.90 -0.27
CA PHE A 293 13.13 -2.15 0.99
C PHE A 293 12.80 -3.53 1.51
N GLY A 294 13.66 -4.13 2.33
CA GLY A 294 13.32 -5.35 3.05
C GLY A 294 13.89 -5.43 4.44
N ARG A 295 13.49 -6.50 5.11
CA ARG A 295 13.96 -6.94 6.42
C ARG A 295 14.26 -8.43 6.37
#